data_AF-A0A7V9VUB5-F1
#
_entry.id   AF-A0A7V9VUB5-F1
#
_cell.length_a   1.000
_cell.length_b   1.000
_cell.length_c   1.000
_cell.angle_alpha   90.00
_cell.angle_beta   90.00
_cell.angle_gamma   90.00
#
_symmetry.space_group_name_H-M   'P 1'
#
loop_
_entity.id
_entity.type
_entity.pdbx_description
1 polymer ?
#
loop_
_entity_poly.entity_id
_entity_poly.type
_entity_poly.pdbx_seq_one_letter_code
_entity_poly.pdbx_strand_id
1 'polypeptide(L)'
;MRLASASAEILLDIGEWRRRHLDLSQAFVGITLLLLGLALGGAAAITDGYLHRGVESGAEQPYIVQPTGKGLATNIDFRSYSPAQLGDFASALNDGGFQFVRQEFSWGEIESARGAYDWSQYDTIVAELNRQGIGMIAVIVDTPEWARSIGQAVFANAPPRDPESLHAFTNELALRFGENVPFVQIWDRPNTTDNWGGQTATGAEFTPYLEAAWRGARSGSASIRVVSPELAVTSDTVGGQSDLAFIESMYAANASPYIDIVGIALDGGVFSPDDRRVSESRTNFSRAILFRELMLSNNDVATPVWATSYGWAAGEAVTRDEQAEFVERSMERSWSEWPWMGLMVQWAFLPPHDSATSSFAMVNPNGTATPLYQRLTSQEVVRRSRIANTGFAPMDSDSITDSGHWQDQHLEGRTFRTTQQAGASLSIEFQGTGLIAFVRSGPEVGSFTIEVDGEIVPGGAGESGDEWDFSFLSSTDDFPRTLVDDLDDSRHTMAITLLGGGELTLGGVEITRQAPFVWPISLMTVGSIILLFFALRSIAFLFATRAGHLRRRTDPDPDPQLPRLANWRPERRIS
;
A
#
# COMPACT_ATOMS: atom_id res chain seq x y z
N MET A 1 56.70 11.97 -15.78
CA MET A 1 57.26 13.26 -16.25
C MET A 1 56.75 13.67 -17.64
N ARG A 2 56.86 12.85 -18.70
CA ARG A 2 56.36 13.18 -20.06
C ARG A 2 54.84 13.37 -20.19
N LEU A 3 54.05 12.64 -19.39
CA LEU A 3 52.58 12.83 -19.33
C LEU A 3 52.18 14.17 -18.70
N ALA A 4 52.96 14.66 -17.73
CA ALA A 4 52.69 15.92 -17.05
C ALA A 4 53.05 17.14 -17.92
N SER A 5 54.12 17.06 -18.72
CA SER A 5 54.50 18.13 -19.66
C SER A 5 53.51 18.24 -20.83
N ALA A 6 53.07 17.11 -21.40
CA ALA A 6 52.07 17.11 -22.46
C ALA A 6 50.71 17.67 -21.97
N SER A 7 50.32 17.38 -20.73
CA SER A 7 49.11 17.93 -20.13
C SER A 7 49.22 19.45 -19.92
N ALA A 8 50.41 19.96 -19.58
CA ALA A 8 50.64 21.39 -19.36
C ALA A 8 50.59 22.20 -20.67
N GLU A 9 51.17 21.69 -21.77
CA GLU A 9 51.09 22.33 -23.09
C GLU A 9 49.63 22.41 -23.60
N ILE A 10 48.86 21.33 -23.45
CA ILE A 10 47.44 21.30 -23.82
C ILE A 10 46.63 22.34 -23.04
N LEU A 11 46.86 22.48 -21.73
CA LEU A 11 46.16 23.47 -20.89
C LEU A 11 46.52 24.92 -21.29
N LEU A 12 47.76 25.18 -21.69
CA LEU A 12 48.21 26.50 -22.16
C LEU A 12 47.55 26.86 -23.50
N ASP A 13 47.51 25.93 -24.46
CA ASP A 13 46.85 26.12 -25.76
C ASP A 13 45.35 26.37 -25.62
N ILE A 14 44.67 25.62 -24.73
CA ILE A 14 43.26 25.86 -24.39
C ILE A 14 43.08 27.26 -23.79
N GLY A 15 44.00 27.70 -22.93
CA GLY A 15 43.97 29.03 -22.31
C GLY A 15 44.17 30.18 -23.29
N GLU A 16 45.00 30.01 -24.32
CA GLU A 16 45.16 30.99 -25.40
C GLU A 16 43.95 31.02 -26.34
N TRP A 17 43.44 29.85 -26.72
CA TRP A 17 42.26 29.74 -27.56
C TRP A 17 41.02 30.38 -26.90
N ARG A 18 40.83 30.13 -25.59
CA ARG A 18 39.74 30.72 -24.78
C ARG A 18 39.81 32.24 -24.74
N ARG A 19 41.02 32.80 -24.66
CA ARG A 19 41.24 34.26 -24.69
C ARG A 19 40.91 34.88 -26.06
N ARG A 20 41.14 34.15 -27.15
CA ARG A 20 40.79 34.59 -28.52
C ARG A 20 39.29 34.44 -28.85
N HIS A 21 38.62 33.47 -28.24
CA HIS A 21 37.22 33.12 -28.54
C HIS A 21 36.33 33.17 -27.29
N LEU A 22 36.34 34.29 -26.58
CA LEU A 22 35.63 34.46 -25.29
C LEU A 22 34.12 34.20 -25.41
N ASP A 23 33.47 34.73 -26.46
CA ASP A 23 32.03 34.51 -26.72
C ASP A 23 31.71 33.03 -26.91
N LEU A 24 32.47 32.35 -27.77
CA LEU A 24 32.29 30.92 -28.04
C LEU A 24 32.57 30.08 -26.80
N SER A 25 33.56 30.47 -26.00
CA SER A 25 33.88 29.79 -24.75
C SER A 25 32.79 29.97 -23.69
N GLN A 26 32.21 31.17 -23.55
CA GLN A 26 31.09 31.43 -22.66
C GLN A 26 29.80 30.75 -23.13
N ALA A 27 29.53 30.75 -24.43
CA ALA A 27 28.44 30.01 -25.04
C ALA A 27 28.62 28.50 -24.79
N PHE A 28 29.81 27.96 -25.04
CA PHE A 28 30.12 26.55 -24.81
C PHE A 28 29.95 26.15 -23.34
N VAL A 29 30.47 26.94 -22.40
CA VAL A 29 30.24 26.71 -20.96
C VAL A 29 28.76 26.77 -20.62
N GLY A 30 28.03 27.79 -21.08
CA GLY A 30 26.60 27.94 -20.81
C GLY A 30 25.78 26.77 -21.35
N ILE A 31 26.03 26.34 -22.59
CA ILE A 31 25.39 25.18 -23.22
C ILE A 31 25.76 23.89 -22.49
N THR A 32 27.03 23.71 -22.10
CA THR A 32 27.47 22.50 -21.38
C THR A 32 26.78 22.40 -20.02
N LEU A 33 26.73 23.50 -19.26
CA LEU A 33 26.02 23.55 -17.97
C LEU A 33 24.52 23.33 -18.15
N LEU A 34 23.91 23.84 -19.22
CA LEU A 34 22.51 23.62 -19.54
C LEU A 34 22.25 22.12 -19.78
N LEU A 35 23.05 21.48 -20.65
CA LEU A 35 22.91 20.06 -20.96
C LEU A 35 23.14 19.17 -19.73
N LEU A 36 24.16 19.47 -18.93
CA LEU A 36 24.42 18.75 -17.67
C LEU A 36 23.29 18.94 -16.66
N GLY A 37 22.78 20.17 -16.51
CA GLY A 37 21.65 20.46 -15.64
C GLY A 37 20.39 19.70 -16.06
N LEU A 38 20.05 19.73 -17.35
CA LEU A 38 18.91 18.98 -17.90
C LEU A 38 19.09 17.46 -17.75
N ALA A 39 20.28 16.93 -18.04
CA ALA A 39 20.57 15.50 -17.90
C ALA A 39 20.46 15.03 -16.45
N LEU A 40 21.02 15.81 -15.51
CA LEU A 40 20.96 15.49 -14.08
C LEU A 40 19.53 15.58 -13.53
N GLY A 41 18.76 16.60 -13.94
CA GLY A 41 17.37 16.75 -13.55
C GLY A 41 16.48 15.66 -14.14
N GLY A 42 16.71 15.29 -15.41
CA GLY A 42 16.02 14.17 -16.05
C GLY A 42 16.34 12.83 -15.38
N ALA A 43 17.62 12.60 -15.03
CA ALA A 43 18.02 11.41 -14.28
C ALA A 43 17.34 11.36 -12.89
N ALA A 44 17.30 12.49 -12.16
CA ALA A 44 16.62 12.57 -10.87
C ALA A 44 15.14 12.20 -10.99
N ALA A 45 14.42 12.80 -11.96
CA ALA A 45 13.00 12.52 -12.17
C ALA A 45 12.72 11.07 -12.59
N ILE A 46 13.55 10.49 -13.46
CA ILE A 46 13.42 9.08 -13.87
C ILE A 46 13.68 8.14 -12.69
N THR A 47 14.73 8.41 -11.90
CA THR A 47 15.07 7.61 -10.72
C THR A 47 13.99 7.71 -9.64
N ASP A 48 13.45 8.92 -9.41
CA ASP A 48 12.35 9.15 -8.47
C ASP A 48 11.08 8.41 -8.89
N GLY A 49 10.67 8.57 -10.15
CA GLY A 49 9.51 7.85 -10.69
C GLY A 49 9.69 6.33 -10.71
N TYR A 50 10.93 5.83 -10.77
CA TYR A 50 11.20 4.39 -10.68
C TYR A 50 11.21 3.89 -9.22
N LEU A 51 11.78 4.64 -8.28
CA LEU A 51 11.92 4.19 -6.89
C LEU A 51 10.67 4.44 -6.05
N HIS A 52 10.03 5.60 -6.22
CA HIS A 52 9.01 6.12 -5.30
C HIS A 52 7.59 6.11 -5.86
N ARG A 53 7.38 5.76 -7.13
CA ARG A 53 6.01 5.63 -7.65
C ARG A 53 5.24 4.58 -6.84
N GLY A 54 4.12 5.01 -6.26
CA GLY A 54 3.25 4.18 -5.42
C GLY A 54 3.75 3.95 -4.00
N VAL A 55 4.86 4.55 -3.58
CA VAL A 55 5.32 4.54 -2.18
C VAL A 55 4.58 5.66 -1.44
N GLU A 56 3.80 5.31 -0.42
CA GLU A 56 3.06 6.25 0.43
C GLU A 56 3.54 6.14 1.88
N SER A 57 3.60 7.26 2.60
CA SER A 57 4.17 7.28 3.94
C SER A 57 3.21 6.83 5.03
N GLY A 58 1.90 6.90 4.77
CA GLY A 58 0.84 6.67 5.76
C GLY A 58 0.56 7.91 6.63
N ALA A 59 1.33 8.98 6.48
CA ALA A 59 1.10 10.22 7.23
C ALA A 59 0.00 11.10 6.59
N GLU A 60 -0.38 10.83 5.34
CA GLU A 60 -1.32 11.64 4.57
C GLU A 60 -2.78 11.43 5.00
N GLN A 61 -3.54 12.52 5.14
CA GLN A 61 -4.98 12.47 5.41
C GLN A 61 -5.81 12.49 4.12
N PRO A 62 -6.98 11.82 4.08
CA PRO A 62 -7.52 10.97 5.15
C PRO A 62 -6.76 9.64 5.27
N TYR A 63 -6.65 9.12 6.50
CA TYR A 63 -6.02 7.83 6.76
C TYR A 63 -6.85 6.68 6.22
N ILE A 64 -6.19 5.65 5.73
CA ILE A 64 -6.83 4.47 5.16
C ILE A 64 -7.01 3.43 6.25
N VAL A 65 -8.24 3.29 6.74
CA VAL A 65 -8.56 2.38 7.83
C VAL A 65 -8.67 0.95 7.29
N GLN A 66 -7.67 0.13 7.58
CA GLN A 66 -7.69 -1.30 7.29
C GLN A 66 -8.49 -2.06 8.36
N PRO A 67 -9.50 -2.88 8.01
CA PRO A 67 -10.34 -3.54 9.00
C PRO A 67 -9.72 -4.78 9.65
N THR A 68 -8.61 -5.31 9.12
CA THR A 68 -7.99 -6.59 9.56
C THR A 68 -6.50 -6.51 9.84
N GLY A 69 -5.87 -5.35 9.62
CA GLY A 69 -4.42 -5.27 9.47
C GLY A 69 -3.90 -6.01 8.23
N LYS A 70 -2.65 -6.48 8.28
CA LYS A 70 -1.89 -7.03 7.13
C LYS A 70 -1.44 -8.49 7.35
N GLY A 71 -2.25 -9.24 8.08
CA GLY A 71 -2.04 -10.64 8.43
C GLY A 71 -1.90 -11.59 7.25
N LEU A 72 -1.37 -12.79 7.52
CA LEU A 72 -1.30 -13.85 6.50
C LEU A 72 -2.69 -14.34 6.11
N ALA A 73 -2.96 -14.36 4.80
CA ALA A 73 -4.22 -14.78 4.24
C ALA A 73 -4.04 -15.74 3.06
N THR A 74 -5.00 -16.64 2.83
CA THR A 74 -4.95 -17.57 1.70
C THR A 74 -6.31 -17.94 1.14
N ASN A 75 -6.31 -18.33 -0.13
CA ASN A 75 -7.47 -18.88 -0.80
C ASN A 75 -7.51 -20.41 -0.61
N ILE A 76 -8.68 -20.91 -0.24
CA ILE A 76 -8.99 -22.34 -0.14
C ILE A 76 -10.49 -22.52 -0.39
N ASP A 77 -10.85 -23.57 -1.14
CA ASP A 77 -12.25 -23.97 -1.28
C ASP A 77 -12.53 -25.24 -0.48
N PHE A 78 -12.98 -25.05 0.76
CA PHE A 78 -13.35 -26.11 1.68
C PHE A 78 -14.51 -26.98 1.16
N ARG A 79 -15.31 -26.51 0.19
CA ARG A 79 -16.38 -27.32 -0.42
C ARG A 79 -15.84 -28.53 -1.19
N SER A 80 -14.58 -28.45 -1.62
CA SER A 80 -13.90 -29.54 -2.34
C SER A 80 -13.47 -30.70 -1.44
N TYR A 81 -13.68 -30.61 -0.12
CA TYR A 81 -13.18 -31.57 0.86
C TYR A 81 -14.30 -32.16 1.72
N SER A 82 -14.06 -33.34 2.29
CA SER A 82 -15.05 -33.98 3.16
C SER A 82 -15.13 -33.27 4.52
N PRO A 83 -16.30 -33.29 5.21
CA PRO A 83 -16.46 -32.67 6.52
C PRO A 83 -15.42 -33.09 7.57
N ALA A 84 -14.96 -34.35 7.51
CA ALA A 84 -13.96 -34.87 8.44
C ALA A 84 -12.56 -34.25 8.26
N GLN A 85 -12.26 -33.65 7.11
CA GLN A 85 -10.96 -33.04 6.81
C GLN A 85 -10.93 -31.54 7.13
N LEU A 86 -12.09 -30.89 7.24
CA LEU A 86 -12.16 -29.43 7.38
C LEU A 86 -11.46 -28.95 8.65
N GLY A 87 -11.64 -29.65 9.78
CA GLY A 87 -11.00 -29.31 11.05
C GLY A 87 -9.47 -29.44 11.01
N ASP A 88 -8.95 -30.45 10.30
CA ASP A 88 -7.50 -30.66 10.12
C ASP A 88 -6.89 -29.52 9.28
N PHE A 89 -7.56 -29.12 8.20
CA PHE A 89 -7.09 -28.01 7.35
C PHE A 89 -7.19 -26.67 8.07
N ALA A 90 -8.28 -26.41 8.81
CA ALA A 90 -8.40 -25.22 9.65
C ALA A 90 -7.31 -25.18 10.73
N SER A 91 -6.96 -26.33 11.33
CA SER A 91 -5.82 -26.41 12.26
C SER A 91 -4.49 -26.11 11.58
N ALA A 92 -4.23 -26.70 10.41
CA ALA A 92 -3.00 -26.47 9.67
C ALA A 92 -2.81 -25.01 9.24
N LEU A 93 -3.90 -24.31 8.90
CA LEU A 93 -3.90 -22.88 8.64
C LEU A 93 -3.49 -22.08 9.89
N ASN A 94 -4.13 -22.34 11.03
CA ASN A 94 -3.81 -21.64 12.28
C ASN A 94 -2.37 -21.91 12.74
N ASP A 95 -1.93 -23.17 12.71
CA ASP A 95 -0.55 -23.57 13.05
C ASP A 95 0.47 -22.90 12.12
N GLY A 96 0.09 -22.67 10.86
CA GLY A 96 0.88 -21.94 9.87
C GLY A 96 0.88 -20.42 10.05
N GLY A 97 0.09 -19.88 10.98
CA GLY A 97 -0.04 -18.45 11.24
C GLY A 97 -1.00 -17.71 10.31
N PHE A 98 -1.82 -18.41 9.51
CA PHE A 98 -2.85 -17.77 8.69
C PHE A 98 -4.00 -17.28 9.56
N GLN A 99 -4.38 -16.02 9.35
CA GLN A 99 -5.44 -15.34 10.10
C GLN A 99 -6.72 -15.17 9.28
N PHE A 100 -6.62 -15.20 7.94
CA PHE A 100 -7.78 -15.03 7.06
C PHE A 100 -7.80 -16.05 5.93
N VAL A 101 -9.00 -16.49 5.57
CA VAL A 101 -9.23 -17.26 4.34
C VAL A 101 -10.26 -16.59 3.44
N ARG A 102 -10.05 -16.70 2.13
CA ARG A 102 -11.07 -16.41 1.11
C ARG A 102 -11.70 -17.71 0.65
N GLN A 103 -13.02 -17.83 0.82
CA GLN A 103 -13.82 -19.03 0.61
C GLN A 103 -15.05 -18.69 -0.25
N GLU A 104 -15.33 -19.51 -1.26
CA GLU A 104 -16.52 -19.37 -2.09
C GLU A 104 -17.81 -19.86 -1.41
N PHE A 105 -18.91 -19.15 -1.64
CA PHE A 105 -20.27 -19.45 -1.21
C PHE A 105 -21.17 -19.50 -2.44
N SER A 106 -21.55 -20.71 -2.87
CA SER A 106 -22.46 -20.88 -4.01
C SER A 106 -23.89 -20.59 -3.58
N TRP A 107 -24.42 -19.45 -4.02
CA TRP A 107 -25.83 -19.11 -3.78
C TRP A 107 -26.77 -20.15 -4.40
N GLY A 108 -26.40 -20.71 -5.55
CA GLY A 108 -27.18 -21.74 -6.23
C GLY A 108 -27.34 -23.04 -5.42
N GLU A 109 -26.30 -23.45 -4.70
CA GLU A 109 -26.33 -24.61 -3.81
C GLU A 109 -27.09 -24.30 -2.51
N ILE A 110 -26.83 -23.12 -1.93
CA ILE A 110 -27.42 -22.70 -0.65
C ILE A 110 -28.93 -22.51 -0.77
N GLU A 111 -29.41 -21.84 -1.83
CA GLU A 111 -30.82 -21.48 -2.01
C GLU A 111 -31.42 -22.12 -3.27
N SER A 112 -31.35 -23.45 -3.34
CA SER A 112 -31.85 -24.22 -4.51
C SER A 112 -33.32 -23.94 -4.84
N ALA A 113 -34.14 -23.60 -3.84
CA ALA A 113 -35.49 -23.08 -4.02
C ALA A 113 -35.65 -21.78 -3.23
N ARG A 114 -36.36 -20.80 -3.82
CA ARG A 114 -36.51 -19.45 -3.24
C ARG A 114 -36.99 -19.49 -1.80
N GLY A 115 -36.22 -18.88 -0.89
CA GLY A 115 -36.46 -18.81 0.55
C GLY A 115 -36.19 -20.11 1.33
N ALA A 116 -35.72 -21.17 0.67
CA ALA A 116 -35.34 -22.43 1.30
C ALA A 116 -33.82 -22.58 1.29
N TYR A 117 -33.21 -22.23 2.41
CA TYR A 117 -31.75 -22.23 2.56
C TYR A 117 -31.24 -23.54 3.19
N ASP A 118 -30.25 -24.16 2.56
CA ASP A 118 -29.42 -25.23 3.14
C ASP A 118 -28.02 -24.68 3.43
N TRP A 119 -27.78 -24.37 4.70
CA TRP A 119 -26.50 -23.85 5.18
C TRP A 119 -25.57 -24.94 5.70
N SER A 120 -25.96 -26.22 5.68
CA SER A 120 -25.29 -27.28 6.46
C SER A 120 -23.78 -27.41 6.21
N GLN A 121 -23.36 -27.34 4.94
CA GLN A 121 -21.93 -27.36 4.57
C GLN A 121 -21.21 -26.11 5.08
N TYR A 122 -21.79 -24.93 4.84
CA TYR A 122 -21.20 -23.64 5.21
C TYR A 122 -21.18 -23.42 6.73
N ASP A 123 -22.17 -23.91 7.47
CA ASP A 123 -22.18 -23.94 8.93
C ASP A 123 -20.96 -24.68 9.48
N THR A 124 -20.62 -25.82 8.86
CA THR A 124 -19.46 -26.61 9.28
C THR A 124 -18.16 -25.86 8.96
N ILE A 125 -18.04 -25.29 7.76
CA ILE A 125 -16.85 -24.50 7.34
C ILE A 125 -16.64 -23.31 8.28
N VAL A 126 -17.69 -22.51 8.49
CA VAL A 126 -17.67 -21.33 9.36
C VAL A 126 -17.33 -21.74 10.79
N ALA A 127 -17.94 -22.81 11.33
CA ALA A 127 -17.64 -23.26 12.69
C ALA A 127 -16.18 -23.69 12.87
N GLU A 128 -15.59 -24.44 11.93
CA GLU A 128 -14.19 -24.88 12.04
C GLU A 128 -13.20 -23.73 11.94
N LEU A 129 -13.45 -22.75 11.08
CA LEU A 129 -12.59 -21.57 10.95
C LEU A 129 -12.66 -20.68 12.20
N ASN A 130 -13.86 -20.41 12.72
CA ASN A 130 -14.02 -19.62 13.96
C ASN A 130 -13.39 -20.30 15.17
N ARG A 131 -13.50 -21.64 15.28
CA ARG A 131 -12.85 -22.39 16.37
C ARG A 131 -11.33 -22.20 16.38
N GLN A 132 -10.74 -21.89 15.23
CA GLN A 132 -9.32 -21.62 15.05
C GLN A 132 -8.99 -20.12 15.01
N GLY A 133 -9.97 -19.24 15.26
CA GLY A 133 -9.79 -17.79 15.20
C GLY A 133 -9.43 -17.27 13.80
N ILE A 134 -9.80 -17.98 12.75
CA ILE A 134 -9.52 -17.60 11.36
C ILE A 134 -10.71 -16.82 10.79
N GLY A 135 -10.48 -15.57 10.43
CA GLY A 135 -11.45 -14.72 9.76
C GLY A 135 -11.72 -15.14 8.31
N MET A 136 -12.86 -14.72 7.77
CA MET A 136 -13.31 -15.18 6.46
C MET A 136 -13.74 -14.04 5.55
N ILE A 137 -13.35 -14.17 4.27
CA ILE A 137 -13.91 -13.44 3.14
C ILE A 137 -14.80 -14.42 2.38
N ALA A 138 -16.12 -14.26 2.50
CA ALA A 138 -17.09 -15.07 1.77
C ALA A 138 -17.31 -14.50 0.37
N VAL A 139 -17.01 -15.28 -0.67
CA VAL A 139 -17.18 -14.87 -2.07
C VAL A 139 -18.49 -15.43 -2.59
N ILE A 140 -19.45 -14.57 -2.87
CA ILE A 140 -20.74 -15.00 -3.43
C ILE A 140 -20.56 -15.37 -4.89
N VAL A 141 -20.85 -16.62 -5.23
CA VAL A 141 -20.79 -17.15 -6.60
C VAL A 141 -22.08 -17.88 -6.95
N ASP A 142 -22.26 -18.13 -8.24
CA ASP A 142 -23.43 -18.79 -8.83
C ASP A 142 -24.77 -18.10 -8.54
N THR A 143 -25.79 -18.56 -9.26
CA THR A 143 -27.17 -18.10 -9.10
C THR A 143 -28.10 -19.31 -9.12
N PRO A 144 -29.07 -19.42 -8.20
CA PRO A 144 -30.02 -20.52 -8.20
C PRO A 144 -30.90 -20.49 -9.44
N GLU A 145 -31.38 -21.65 -9.88
CA GLU A 145 -32.13 -21.78 -11.14
C GLU A 145 -33.37 -20.87 -11.18
N TRP A 146 -34.06 -20.70 -10.05
CA TRP A 146 -35.26 -19.85 -9.96
C TRP A 146 -34.99 -18.35 -10.16
N ALA A 147 -33.75 -17.90 -9.94
CA ALA A 147 -33.34 -16.50 -10.10
C ALA A 147 -32.71 -16.21 -11.48
N ARG A 148 -32.36 -17.24 -12.24
CA ARG A 148 -31.74 -17.10 -13.57
C ARG A 148 -32.79 -16.79 -14.64
N SER A 149 -32.35 -16.16 -15.73
CA SER A 149 -33.18 -16.00 -16.93
C SER A 149 -33.39 -17.36 -17.61
N ILE A 150 -34.56 -17.59 -18.22
CA ILE A 150 -34.91 -18.89 -18.85
C ILE A 150 -33.86 -19.34 -19.88
N GLY A 151 -33.29 -18.41 -20.67
CA GLY A 151 -32.25 -18.71 -21.67
C GLY A 151 -30.84 -18.89 -21.10
N GLN A 152 -30.67 -18.78 -19.78
CA GLN A 152 -29.39 -18.81 -19.05
C GLN A 152 -29.35 -19.94 -18.00
N ALA A 153 -30.39 -20.78 -17.94
CA ALA A 153 -30.51 -21.87 -16.96
C ALA A 153 -29.38 -22.93 -17.04
N VAL A 154 -28.67 -23.01 -18.16
CA VAL A 154 -27.52 -23.92 -18.32
C VAL A 154 -26.23 -23.41 -17.66
N PHE A 155 -26.16 -22.12 -17.34
CA PHE A 155 -25.00 -21.48 -16.74
C PHE A 155 -25.28 -21.21 -15.26
N ALA A 156 -24.64 -21.96 -14.35
CA ALA A 156 -24.82 -21.78 -12.90
C ALA A 156 -24.37 -20.38 -12.45
N ASN A 157 -23.28 -19.90 -13.05
CA ASN A 157 -22.67 -18.59 -12.95
C ASN A 157 -23.34 -17.49 -13.81
N ALA A 158 -24.55 -17.70 -14.33
CA ALA A 158 -25.28 -16.59 -14.94
C ALA A 158 -25.68 -15.59 -13.85
N PRO A 159 -25.66 -14.27 -14.11
CA PRO A 159 -26.17 -13.31 -13.14
C PRO A 159 -27.67 -13.54 -12.88
N PRO A 160 -28.19 -13.17 -11.70
CA PRO A 160 -29.62 -13.18 -11.47
C PRO A 160 -30.31 -12.23 -12.43
N ARG A 161 -31.51 -12.60 -12.89
CA ARG A 161 -32.30 -11.75 -13.78
C ARG A 161 -32.67 -10.41 -13.12
N ASP A 162 -32.83 -10.43 -11.80
CA ASP A 162 -33.17 -9.27 -10.98
C ASP A 162 -32.09 -9.08 -9.91
N PRO A 163 -31.29 -7.99 -9.97
CA PRO A 163 -30.27 -7.68 -8.95
C PRO A 163 -30.79 -7.71 -7.52
N GLU A 164 -32.06 -7.32 -7.28
CA GLU A 164 -32.68 -7.32 -5.93
C GLU A 164 -32.80 -8.73 -5.33
N SER A 165 -32.62 -9.80 -6.12
CA SER A 165 -32.53 -11.15 -5.57
C SER A 165 -31.27 -11.36 -4.73
N LEU A 166 -30.16 -10.65 -5.03
CA LEU A 166 -28.96 -10.65 -4.20
C LEU A 166 -29.18 -9.95 -2.86
N HIS A 167 -30.03 -8.93 -2.80
CA HIS A 167 -30.36 -8.26 -1.53
C HIS A 167 -30.93 -9.24 -0.51
N ALA A 168 -31.90 -10.06 -0.91
CA ALA A 168 -32.51 -11.05 -0.03
C ALA A 168 -31.48 -12.09 0.45
N PHE A 169 -30.69 -12.64 -0.47
CA PHE A 169 -29.68 -13.64 -0.12
C PHE A 169 -28.58 -13.10 0.80
N THR A 170 -28.01 -11.94 0.47
CA THR A 170 -26.95 -11.32 1.29
C THR A 170 -27.46 -10.85 2.64
N ASN A 171 -28.73 -10.45 2.76
CA ASN A 171 -29.37 -10.19 4.04
C ASN A 171 -29.46 -11.45 4.91
N GLU A 172 -29.91 -12.58 4.36
CA GLU A 172 -30.00 -13.84 5.10
C GLU A 172 -28.61 -14.39 5.48
N LEU A 173 -27.63 -14.28 4.59
CA LEU A 173 -26.23 -14.59 4.91
C LEU A 173 -25.73 -13.73 6.07
N ALA A 174 -25.98 -12.43 6.02
CA ALA A 174 -25.54 -11.48 7.04
C ALA A 174 -26.23 -11.70 8.39
N LEU A 175 -27.53 -11.99 8.40
CA LEU A 175 -28.26 -12.34 9.63
C LEU A 175 -27.74 -13.63 10.26
N ARG A 176 -27.32 -14.59 9.43
CA ARG A 176 -26.82 -15.88 9.91
C ARG A 176 -25.38 -15.81 10.40
N PHE A 177 -24.51 -15.15 9.64
CA PHE A 177 -23.07 -15.24 9.80
C PHE A 177 -22.39 -13.92 10.12
N GLY A 178 -23.09 -12.80 10.27
CA GLY A 178 -22.46 -11.47 10.33
C GLY A 178 -21.45 -11.24 11.47
N GLU A 179 -21.52 -12.00 12.57
CA GLU A 179 -20.48 -11.99 13.63
C GLU A 179 -19.22 -12.77 13.24
N ASN A 180 -19.36 -13.75 12.35
CA ASN A 180 -18.35 -14.77 12.02
C ASN A 180 -17.77 -14.62 10.59
N VAL A 181 -18.49 -13.92 9.71
CA VAL A 181 -18.14 -13.65 8.32
C VAL A 181 -18.20 -12.13 8.12
N PRO A 182 -17.17 -11.40 8.58
CA PRO A 182 -17.18 -9.93 8.55
C PRO A 182 -17.00 -9.35 7.13
N PHE A 183 -16.55 -10.14 6.16
CA PHE A 183 -16.27 -9.69 4.79
C PHE A 183 -17.03 -10.52 3.76
N VAL A 184 -17.75 -9.83 2.87
CA VAL A 184 -18.47 -10.45 1.77
C VAL A 184 -17.99 -9.84 0.46
N GLN A 185 -17.38 -10.67 -0.39
CA GLN A 185 -17.03 -10.31 -1.76
C GLN A 185 -18.19 -10.63 -2.69
N ILE A 186 -18.58 -9.66 -3.51
CA ILE A 186 -19.66 -9.86 -4.48
C ILE A 186 -19.05 -10.28 -5.81
N TRP A 187 -19.21 -11.56 -6.11
CA TRP A 187 -18.81 -12.19 -7.37
C TRP A 187 -17.30 -12.40 -7.58
N ASP A 188 -17.00 -13.31 -8.49
CA ASP A 188 -15.65 -13.62 -8.98
C ASP A 188 -15.61 -13.47 -10.50
N ARG A 189 -14.68 -12.65 -11.01
CA ARG A 189 -14.36 -12.43 -12.42
C ARG A 189 -15.56 -12.21 -13.35
N PRO A 190 -16.50 -11.30 -13.04
CA PRO A 190 -17.67 -11.03 -13.88
C PRO A 190 -17.32 -10.52 -15.29
N ASN A 191 -16.07 -10.10 -15.52
CA ASN A 191 -15.55 -9.69 -16.82
C ASN A 191 -15.08 -10.85 -17.71
N THR A 192 -15.40 -12.10 -17.36
CA THR A 192 -15.09 -13.32 -18.13
C THR A 192 -16.35 -14.13 -18.43
N THR A 193 -16.41 -14.76 -19.60
CA THR A 193 -17.56 -15.58 -20.04
C THR A 193 -17.82 -16.77 -19.14
N ASP A 194 -16.74 -17.36 -18.62
CA ASP A 194 -16.79 -18.52 -17.72
C ASP A 194 -17.25 -18.15 -16.30
N ASN A 195 -17.52 -16.88 -16.01
CA ASN A 195 -18.06 -16.44 -14.72
C ASN A 195 -19.24 -15.47 -14.84
N TRP A 196 -19.82 -15.30 -16.03
CA TRP A 196 -20.97 -14.40 -16.21
C TRP A 196 -21.93 -14.86 -17.31
N GLY A 197 -22.38 -16.12 -17.22
CA GLY A 197 -23.43 -16.65 -18.10
C GLY A 197 -23.04 -16.77 -19.58
N GLY A 198 -21.76 -17.02 -19.88
CA GLY A 198 -21.25 -17.05 -21.26
C GLY A 198 -21.13 -15.66 -21.90
N GLN A 199 -21.21 -14.59 -21.10
CA GLN A 199 -21.04 -13.20 -21.49
C GLN A 199 -20.03 -12.51 -20.58
N THR A 200 -19.67 -11.27 -20.84
CA THR A 200 -18.81 -10.49 -19.95
C THR A 200 -19.57 -9.26 -19.49
N ALA A 201 -19.51 -8.96 -18.20
CA ALA A 201 -20.05 -7.72 -17.67
C ALA A 201 -19.12 -6.54 -17.94
N THR A 202 -19.70 -5.35 -17.99
CA THR A 202 -19.01 -4.09 -17.70
C THR A 202 -19.21 -3.68 -16.24
N GLY A 203 -18.35 -2.78 -15.74
CA GLY A 203 -18.51 -2.23 -14.39
C GLY A 203 -19.86 -1.54 -14.16
N ALA A 204 -20.36 -0.84 -15.17
CA ALA A 204 -21.67 -0.19 -15.11
C ALA A 204 -22.83 -1.20 -15.03
N GLU A 205 -22.76 -2.31 -15.78
CA GLU A 205 -23.77 -3.38 -15.72
C GLU A 205 -23.73 -4.15 -14.39
N PHE A 206 -22.56 -4.27 -13.77
CA PHE A 206 -22.39 -4.95 -12.49
C PHE A 206 -22.85 -4.11 -11.29
N THR A 207 -22.77 -2.78 -11.38
CA THR A 207 -23.03 -1.86 -10.26
C THR A 207 -24.39 -2.08 -9.55
N PRO A 208 -25.53 -2.31 -10.25
CA PRO A 208 -26.80 -2.61 -9.59
C PRO A 208 -26.79 -3.89 -8.73
N TYR A 209 -26.00 -4.90 -9.11
CA TYR A 209 -25.85 -6.14 -8.34
C TYR A 209 -25.05 -5.90 -7.07
N LEU A 210 -23.98 -5.11 -7.17
CA LEU A 210 -23.19 -4.70 -6.02
C LEU A 210 -24.02 -3.85 -5.04
N GLU A 211 -24.79 -2.88 -5.52
CA GLU A 211 -25.68 -2.06 -4.68
C GLU A 211 -26.69 -2.92 -3.91
N ALA A 212 -27.39 -3.82 -4.61
CA ALA A 212 -28.38 -4.69 -3.99
C ALA A 212 -27.76 -5.58 -2.91
N ALA A 213 -26.61 -6.20 -3.22
CA ALA A 213 -25.87 -7.01 -2.28
C ALA A 213 -25.35 -6.22 -1.07
N TRP A 214 -24.84 -5.00 -1.28
CA TRP A 214 -24.36 -4.13 -0.21
C TRP A 214 -25.47 -3.76 0.76
N ARG A 215 -26.63 -3.35 0.22
CA ARG A 215 -27.81 -3.05 1.04
C ARG A 215 -28.29 -4.26 1.83
N GLY A 216 -28.29 -5.44 1.21
CA GLY A 216 -28.73 -6.68 1.86
C GLY A 216 -27.80 -7.04 3.01
N ALA A 217 -26.50 -7.08 2.75
CA ALA A 217 -25.48 -7.34 3.76
C ALA A 217 -25.60 -6.37 4.95
N ARG A 218 -25.68 -5.06 4.71
CA ARG A 218 -25.79 -4.03 5.77
C ARG A 218 -27.12 -4.08 6.52
N SER A 219 -28.20 -4.54 5.89
CA SER A 219 -29.50 -4.71 6.54
C SER A 219 -29.49 -5.89 7.52
N GLY A 220 -28.80 -6.97 7.17
CA GLY A 220 -28.67 -8.14 8.04
C GLY A 220 -27.65 -7.94 9.15
N SER A 221 -26.53 -7.27 8.85
CA SER A 221 -25.54 -6.85 9.84
C SER A 221 -24.80 -5.59 9.41
N ALA A 222 -24.89 -4.54 10.25
CA ALA A 222 -24.20 -3.28 10.01
C ALA A 222 -22.67 -3.39 10.10
N SER A 223 -22.11 -4.48 10.65
CA SER A 223 -20.65 -4.67 10.77
C SER A 223 -20.00 -5.21 9.49
N ILE A 224 -20.76 -5.88 8.62
CA ILE A 224 -20.21 -6.51 7.42
C ILE A 224 -19.65 -5.46 6.47
N ARG A 225 -18.47 -5.74 5.94
CA ARG A 225 -17.80 -4.96 4.91
C ARG A 225 -17.91 -5.68 3.57
N VAL A 226 -18.23 -4.91 2.53
CA VAL A 226 -18.38 -5.44 1.18
C VAL A 226 -17.11 -5.22 0.37
N VAL A 227 -16.57 -6.32 -0.17
CA VAL A 227 -15.44 -6.30 -1.10
C VAL A 227 -15.99 -6.27 -2.53
N SER A 228 -15.43 -5.41 -3.38
CA SER A 228 -15.72 -5.38 -4.82
C SER A 228 -15.43 -6.74 -5.48
N PRO A 229 -15.98 -7.05 -6.67
CA PRO A 229 -15.62 -8.27 -7.38
C PRO A 229 -14.12 -8.33 -7.63
N GLU A 230 -13.54 -9.52 -7.52
CA GLU A 230 -12.25 -9.78 -8.13
C GLU A 230 -12.42 -9.82 -9.65
N LEU A 231 -11.49 -9.23 -10.40
CA LEU A 231 -11.56 -9.11 -11.85
C LEU A 231 -10.40 -9.83 -12.51
N ALA A 232 -10.65 -10.48 -13.65
CA ALA A 232 -9.56 -10.96 -14.48
C ALA A 232 -8.80 -9.77 -15.07
N VAL A 233 -7.47 -9.84 -15.10
CA VAL A 233 -6.61 -8.76 -15.64
C VAL A 233 -7.05 -8.34 -17.05
N THR A 234 -7.37 -9.34 -17.88
CA THR A 234 -7.95 -9.16 -19.21
C THR A 234 -9.20 -10.00 -19.36
N SER A 235 -10.21 -9.45 -20.02
CA SER A 235 -11.38 -10.21 -20.45
C SER A 235 -10.99 -11.29 -21.48
N ASP A 236 -11.72 -12.41 -21.46
CA ASP A 236 -11.61 -13.49 -22.44
C ASP A 236 -12.37 -13.21 -23.75
N THR A 237 -13.10 -12.09 -23.81
CA THR A 237 -13.90 -11.68 -24.97
C THR A 237 -13.33 -10.42 -25.62
N VAL A 238 -13.28 -10.39 -26.95
CA VAL A 238 -12.90 -9.19 -27.72
C VAL A 238 -13.88 -8.05 -27.42
N GLY A 239 -13.35 -6.94 -26.90
CA GLY A 239 -14.15 -5.78 -26.50
C GLY A 239 -14.67 -5.82 -25.06
N GLY A 240 -14.40 -6.90 -24.30
CA GLY A 240 -14.63 -6.93 -22.86
C GLY A 240 -13.66 -6.02 -22.10
N GLN A 241 -14.06 -5.57 -20.91
CA GLN A 241 -13.26 -4.67 -20.08
C GLN A 241 -12.12 -5.41 -19.34
N SER A 242 -10.93 -4.80 -19.31
CA SER A 242 -9.87 -5.18 -18.36
C SER A 242 -10.28 -4.88 -16.93
N ASP A 243 -9.54 -5.39 -15.96
CA ASP A 243 -9.70 -5.07 -14.53
C ASP A 243 -9.80 -3.56 -14.25
N LEU A 244 -8.87 -2.75 -14.75
CA LEU A 244 -8.83 -1.31 -14.55
C LEU A 244 -10.01 -0.61 -15.24
N ALA A 245 -10.32 -0.98 -16.49
CA ALA A 245 -11.44 -0.40 -17.23
C ALA A 245 -12.79 -0.73 -16.58
N PHE A 246 -12.90 -1.91 -15.95
CA PHE A 246 -14.10 -2.32 -15.24
C PHE A 246 -14.28 -1.50 -13.96
N ILE A 247 -13.23 -1.35 -13.14
CA ILE A 247 -13.29 -0.50 -11.94
C ILE A 247 -13.56 0.96 -12.31
N GLU A 248 -12.93 1.50 -13.35
CA GLU A 248 -13.23 2.84 -13.86
C GLU A 248 -14.71 2.97 -14.27
N SER A 249 -15.24 1.95 -14.95
CA SER A 249 -16.66 1.90 -15.32
C SER A 249 -17.59 1.80 -14.11
N MET A 250 -17.17 1.19 -13.00
CA MET A 250 -17.91 1.17 -11.73
C MET A 250 -17.92 2.55 -11.07
N TYR A 251 -16.78 3.26 -11.03
CA TYR A 251 -16.73 4.64 -10.55
C TYR A 251 -17.63 5.56 -11.36
N ALA A 252 -17.59 5.44 -12.70
CA ALA A 252 -18.47 6.20 -13.59
C ALA A 252 -19.97 5.91 -13.36
N ALA A 253 -20.29 4.73 -12.83
CA ALA A 253 -21.64 4.32 -12.43
C ALA A 253 -21.98 4.64 -10.95
N ASN A 254 -21.14 5.40 -10.25
CA ASN A 254 -21.29 5.78 -8.84
C ASN A 254 -21.29 4.59 -7.86
N ALA A 255 -20.46 3.58 -8.11
CA ALA A 255 -20.38 2.41 -7.23
C ALA A 255 -19.69 2.67 -5.88
N SER A 256 -18.94 3.77 -5.71
CA SER A 256 -18.10 4.03 -4.53
C SER A 256 -18.80 3.87 -3.18
N PRO A 257 -20.06 4.33 -2.97
CA PRO A 257 -20.76 4.15 -1.69
C PRO A 257 -21.05 2.70 -1.32
N TYR A 258 -20.95 1.77 -2.27
CA TYR A 258 -21.27 0.35 -2.11
C TYR A 258 -20.02 -0.54 -2.05
N ILE A 259 -18.83 0.07 -1.96
CA ILE A 259 -17.54 -0.62 -1.86
C ILE A 259 -16.90 -0.21 -0.55
N ASP A 260 -16.72 -1.15 0.37
CA ASP A 260 -15.91 -0.92 1.57
C ASP A 260 -14.43 -1.21 1.33
N ILE A 261 -14.13 -2.13 0.40
CA ILE A 261 -12.79 -2.61 0.07
C ILE A 261 -12.72 -2.90 -1.43
N VAL A 262 -11.70 -2.41 -2.12
CA VAL A 262 -11.43 -2.77 -3.52
C VAL A 262 -10.63 -4.07 -3.56
N GLY A 263 -11.22 -5.14 -4.09
CA GLY A 263 -10.54 -6.41 -4.36
C GLY A 263 -9.82 -6.41 -5.71
N ILE A 264 -8.57 -6.84 -5.75
CA ILE A 264 -7.78 -6.96 -6.98
C ILE A 264 -7.12 -8.35 -7.10
N ALA A 265 -6.94 -8.80 -8.35
CA ALA A 265 -6.04 -9.90 -8.67
C ALA A 265 -4.62 -9.36 -8.89
N LEU A 266 -3.65 -9.89 -8.14
CA LEU A 266 -2.26 -9.44 -8.15
C LEU A 266 -1.29 -10.59 -8.47
N ASP A 267 -1.18 -10.88 -9.77
CA ASP A 267 -0.21 -11.84 -10.30
C ASP A 267 1.16 -11.17 -10.53
N GLY A 268 2.19 -11.74 -9.90
CA GLY A 268 3.57 -11.30 -10.05
C GLY A 268 4.23 -11.72 -11.37
N GLY A 269 3.62 -12.62 -12.13
CA GLY A 269 4.07 -13.07 -13.43
C GLY A 269 5.42 -13.79 -13.36
N VAL A 270 6.39 -13.29 -14.13
CA VAL A 270 7.76 -13.86 -14.21
C VAL A 270 8.84 -12.94 -13.65
N PHE A 271 8.45 -11.79 -13.09
CA PHE A 271 9.38 -10.78 -12.61
C PHE A 271 9.53 -10.88 -11.09
N SER A 272 10.70 -10.50 -10.58
CA SER A 272 10.89 -10.37 -9.14
C SER A 272 9.99 -9.25 -8.58
N PRO A 273 9.65 -9.29 -7.29
CA PRO A 273 8.84 -8.24 -6.66
C PRO A 273 9.51 -6.85 -6.65
N ASP A 274 10.81 -6.76 -6.95
CA ASP A 274 11.54 -5.48 -7.08
C ASP A 274 11.43 -4.84 -8.47
N ASP A 275 10.76 -5.49 -9.44
CA ASP A 275 10.49 -4.84 -10.72
C ASP A 275 9.52 -3.67 -10.51
N ARG A 276 10.07 -2.46 -10.37
CA ARG A 276 9.32 -1.22 -10.11
C ARG A 276 8.59 -0.67 -11.35
N ARG A 277 8.71 -1.30 -12.52
CA ARG A 277 8.04 -0.81 -13.73
C ARG A 277 6.54 -0.97 -13.58
N VAL A 278 5.80 0.14 -13.67
CA VAL A 278 4.33 0.16 -13.60
C VAL A 278 3.77 0.33 -15.01
N SER A 279 2.96 -0.63 -15.47
CA SER A 279 2.37 -0.62 -16.82
C SER A 279 1.17 -1.55 -16.89
N GLU A 280 0.08 -1.15 -17.54
CA GLU A 280 -1.15 -1.95 -17.68
C GLU A 280 -0.88 -3.29 -18.39
N SER A 281 -0.03 -3.25 -19.42
CA SER A 281 0.34 -4.41 -20.24
C SER A 281 1.41 -5.32 -19.59
N ARG A 282 1.75 -5.10 -18.32
CA ARG A 282 2.78 -5.86 -17.61
C ARG A 282 2.13 -6.57 -16.43
N THR A 283 2.29 -7.89 -16.40
CA THR A 283 1.99 -8.70 -15.23
C THR A 283 3.20 -8.71 -14.31
N ASN A 284 3.16 -7.86 -13.28
CA ASN A 284 4.15 -7.81 -12.21
C ASN A 284 3.52 -7.23 -10.93
N PHE A 285 4.24 -7.37 -9.82
CA PHE A 285 3.78 -6.89 -8.52
C PHE A 285 3.48 -5.38 -8.48
N SER A 286 4.29 -4.56 -9.17
CA SER A 286 4.10 -3.10 -9.19
C SER A 286 2.84 -2.66 -9.96
N ARG A 287 2.15 -3.55 -10.67
CA ARG A 287 0.88 -3.23 -11.35
C ARG A 287 -0.22 -2.82 -10.34
N ALA A 288 -0.13 -3.26 -9.08
CA ALA A 288 -1.04 -2.84 -8.00
C ALA A 288 -1.16 -1.31 -7.89
N ILE A 289 -0.09 -0.58 -8.18
CA ILE A 289 -0.04 0.88 -8.10
C ILE A 289 -1.03 1.55 -9.08
N LEU A 290 -1.34 0.92 -10.22
CA LEU A 290 -2.33 1.46 -11.17
C LEU A 290 -3.73 1.51 -10.58
N PHE A 291 -4.09 0.56 -9.70
CA PHE A 291 -5.38 0.59 -9.02
C PHE A 291 -5.43 1.76 -8.05
N ARG A 292 -4.37 1.96 -7.24
CA ARG A 292 -4.28 3.11 -6.34
C ARG A 292 -4.36 4.44 -7.11
N GLU A 293 -3.64 4.57 -8.21
CA GLU A 293 -3.70 5.76 -9.08
C GLU A 293 -5.09 5.99 -9.69
N LEU A 294 -5.78 4.93 -10.10
CA LEU A 294 -7.16 4.98 -10.61
C LEU A 294 -8.15 5.41 -9.51
N MET A 295 -8.00 4.92 -8.29
CA MET A 295 -8.84 5.33 -7.17
C MET A 295 -8.66 6.82 -6.86
N LEU A 296 -7.39 7.28 -6.78
CA LEU A 296 -7.07 8.68 -6.55
C LEU A 296 -7.63 9.60 -7.65
N SER A 297 -7.57 9.19 -8.93
CA SER A 297 -8.12 9.98 -10.04
C SER A 297 -9.65 10.08 -10.00
N ASN A 298 -10.31 9.16 -9.30
CA ASN A 298 -11.75 9.16 -9.04
C ASN A 298 -12.14 9.77 -7.68
N ASN A 299 -11.19 10.42 -6.99
CA ASN A 299 -11.36 10.99 -5.64
C ASN A 299 -11.65 9.96 -4.54
N ASP A 300 -11.38 8.68 -4.79
CA ASP A 300 -11.35 7.67 -3.74
C ASP A 300 -9.94 7.61 -3.13
N VAL A 301 -9.79 8.34 -2.03
CA VAL A 301 -8.52 8.47 -1.30
C VAL A 301 -8.44 7.52 -0.11
N ALA A 302 -9.57 6.98 0.36
CA ALA A 302 -9.70 6.37 1.69
C ALA A 302 -10.07 4.87 1.67
N THR A 303 -10.62 4.36 0.56
CA THR A 303 -10.99 2.94 0.48
C THR A 303 -9.73 2.07 0.45
N PRO A 304 -9.61 1.06 1.31
CA PRO A 304 -8.49 0.12 1.27
C PRO A 304 -8.57 -0.80 0.05
N VAL A 305 -7.40 -1.30 -0.38
CA VAL A 305 -7.26 -2.31 -1.43
C VAL A 305 -6.80 -3.62 -0.83
N TRP A 306 -7.44 -4.73 -1.20
CA TRP A 306 -6.98 -6.08 -0.88
C TRP A 306 -6.62 -6.82 -2.16
N ALA A 307 -5.49 -7.52 -2.15
CA ALA A 307 -5.20 -8.49 -3.19
C ALA A 307 -5.93 -9.78 -2.86
N THR A 308 -7.18 -9.91 -3.32
CA THR A 308 -8.07 -11.06 -3.07
C THR A 308 -7.56 -12.34 -3.73
N SER A 309 -6.67 -12.18 -4.70
CA SER A 309 -5.77 -13.20 -5.19
C SER A 309 -4.38 -12.65 -5.42
N TYR A 310 -3.37 -13.39 -4.97
CA TYR A 310 -1.99 -12.93 -5.00
C TYR A 310 -1.00 -14.08 -5.09
N GLY A 311 0.09 -13.87 -5.83
CA GLY A 311 1.25 -14.76 -5.83
C GLY A 311 1.96 -14.86 -7.18
N TRP A 312 2.78 -15.90 -7.32
CA TRP A 312 3.50 -16.27 -8.54
C TRP A 312 3.19 -17.72 -8.89
N ALA A 313 3.00 -18.03 -10.17
CA ALA A 313 2.90 -19.42 -10.63
C ALA A 313 4.30 -20.03 -10.69
N ALA A 314 4.51 -21.18 -10.03
CA ALA A 314 5.72 -21.96 -10.25
C ALA A 314 5.68 -22.68 -11.60
N GLY A 315 6.81 -22.69 -12.32
CA GLY A 315 6.96 -23.28 -13.64
C GLY A 315 8.39 -23.16 -14.16
N GLU A 316 8.56 -23.14 -15.48
CA GLU A 316 9.89 -23.02 -16.11
C GLU A 316 10.54 -21.64 -15.88
N ALA A 317 9.72 -20.58 -15.83
CA ALA A 317 10.20 -19.20 -15.69
C ALA A 317 10.43 -18.78 -14.23
N VAL A 318 9.73 -19.41 -13.29
CA VAL A 318 9.83 -19.12 -11.84
C VAL A 318 9.83 -20.47 -11.12
N THR A 319 10.97 -20.84 -10.55
CA THR A 319 11.10 -22.08 -9.78
C THR A 319 10.28 -22.02 -8.49
N ARG A 320 10.06 -23.17 -7.83
CA ARG A 320 9.38 -23.21 -6.53
C ARG A 320 10.10 -22.42 -5.43
N ASP A 321 11.43 -22.37 -5.47
CA ASP A 321 12.22 -21.61 -4.51
C ASP A 321 12.13 -20.10 -4.78
N GLU A 322 12.17 -19.69 -6.06
CA GLU A 322 11.93 -18.30 -6.47
C GLU A 322 10.50 -17.86 -6.16
N GLN A 323 9.49 -18.71 -6.39
CA GLN A 323 8.10 -18.46 -5.98
C GLN A 323 8.03 -18.13 -4.49
N ALA A 324 8.65 -18.97 -3.65
CA ALA A 324 8.67 -18.78 -2.22
C ALA A 324 9.35 -17.45 -1.83
N GLU A 325 10.50 -17.15 -2.43
CA GLU A 325 11.23 -15.90 -2.21
C GLU A 325 10.44 -14.66 -2.66
N PHE A 326 9.84 -14.72 -3.85
CA PHE A 326 9.12 -13.60 -4.43
C PHE A 326 7.88 -13.24 -3.62
N VAL A 327 7.15 -14.23 -3.12
CA VAL A 327 5.99 -13.99 -2.24
C VAL A 327 6.43 -13.31 -0.94
N GLU A 328 7.40 -13.86 -0.21
CA GLU A 328 7.90 -13.26 1.04
C GLU A 328 8.33 -11.79 0.82
N ARG A 329 9.17 -11.55 -0.20
CA ARG A 329 9.72 -10.21 -0.46
C ARG A 329 8.69 -9.22 -0.96
N SER A 330 7.63 -9.65 -1.63
CA SER A 330 6.53 -8.74 -1.99
C SER A 330 5.62 -8.41 -0.82
N MET A 331 5.37 -9.35 0.10
CA MET A 331 4.68 -9.04 1.35
C MET A 331 5.46 -7.98 2.12
N GLU A 332 6.77 -8.16 2.29
CA GLU A 332 7.66 -7.17 2.94
C GLU A 332 7.61 -5.81 2.25
N ARG A 333 7.62 -5.79 0.92
CA ARG A 333 7.51 -4.55 0.15
C ARG A 333 6.16 -3.86 0.38
N SER A 334 5.05 -4.60 0.33
CA SER A 334 3.71 -4.08 0.58
C SER A 334 3.58 -3.50 2.00
N TRP A 335 4.06 -4.25 3.00
CA TRP A 335 4.13 -3.81 4.40
C TRP A 335 4.97 -2.54 4.59
N SER A 336 5.95 -2.33 3.73
CA SER A 336 6.85 -1.18 3.80
C SER A 336 6.36 0.05 3.04
N GLU A 337 5.66 -0.14 1.93
CA GLU A 337 5.44 0.93 0.94
C GLU A 337 3.98 1.30 0.75
N TRP A 338 3.05 0.40 1.07
CA TRP A 338 1.64 0.50 0.66
C TRP A 338 0.71 0.50 1.87
N PRO A 339 0.56 1.63 2.59
CA PRO A 339 -0.43 1.77 3.66
C PRO A 339 -1.86 1.45 3.18
N TRP A 340 -2.15 1.70 1.90
CA TRP A 340 -3.42 1.39 1.23
C TRP A 340 -3.67 -0.10 0.96
N MET A 341 -2.62 -0.95 0.94
CA MET A 341 -2.77 -2.40 0.71
C MET A 341 -2.98 -3.14 2.03
N GLY A 342 -4.12 -3.80 2.19
CA GLY A 342 -4.44 -4.64 3.34
C GLY A 342 -4.02 -6.08 3.13
N LEU A 343 -4.99 -7.00 3.22
CA LEU A 343 -4.74 -8.43 3.04
C LEU A 343 -4.23 -8.75 1.63
N MET A 344 -3.24 -9.63 1.58
CA MET A 344 -2.73 -10.24 0.36
C MET A 344 -2.99 -11.74 0.44
N VAL A 345 -4.04 -12.17 -0.25
CA VAL A 345 -4.61 -13.52 -0.12
C VAL A 345 -3.89 -14.47 -1.09
N GLN A 346 -2.90 -15.20 -0.56
CA GLN A 346 -2.07 -16.10 -1.35
C GLN A 346 -2.90 -17.19 -2.03
N TRP A 347 -2.82 -17.29 -3.36
CA TRP A 347 -3.25 -18.49 -4.09
C TRP A 347 -2.17 -19.56 -3.98
N ALA A 348 -2.49 -20.84 -3.76
CA ALA A 348 -3.65 -21.35 -3.04
C ALA A 348 -3.15 -22.30 -1.95
N PHE A 349 -3.86 -22.43 -0.83
CA PHE A 349 -3.39 -23.25 0.29
C PHE A 349 -3.22 -24.71 -0.11
N LEU A 350 -4.32 -25.34 -0.52
CA LEU A 350 -4.36 -26.70 -0.99
C LEU A 350 -5.38 -26.73 -2.13
N PRO A 351 -4.95 -26.79 -3.40
CA PRO A 351 -5.89 -26.90 -4.51
C PRO A 351 -6.34 -28.36 -4.72
N PRO A 352 -7.52 -28.58 -5.34
CA PRO A 352 -7.95 -29.91 -5.76
C PRO A 352 -6.96 -30.55 -6.76
N HIS A 353 -7.03 -31.88 -6.90
CA HIS A 353 -6.27 -32.60 -7.93
C HIS A 353 -6.55 -32.03 -9.32
N ASP A 354 -5.49 -31.89 -10.13
CA ASP A 354 -5.51 -31.37 -11.51
C ASP A 354 -6.04 -29.93 -11.66
N SER A 355 -6.14 -29.16 -10.57
CA SER A 355 -6.52 -27.75 -10.63
C SER A 355 -5.47 -26.90 -11.34
N ALA A 356 -5.92 -25.95 -12.15
CA ALA A 356 -5.07 -24.94 -12.79
C ALA A 356 -4.28 -24.07 -11.76
N THR A 357 -4.75 -24.02 -10.51
CA THR A 357 -4.09 -23.29 -9.41
C THR A 357 -2.95 -24.09 -8.75
N SER A 358 -2.67 -25.31 -9.20
CA SER A 358 -1.60 -26.17 -8.63
C SER A 358 -0.21 -25.54 -8.71
N SER A 359 0.06 -24.70 -9.71
CA SER A 359 1.31 -23.94 -9.83
C SER A 359 1.50 -22.93 -8.70
N PHE A 360 0.42 -22.47 -8.07
CA PHE A 360 0.43 -21.54 -6.94
C PHE A 360 0.40 -22.23 -5.57
N ALA A 361 0.27 -23.56 -5.55
CA ALA A 361 0.00 -24.32 -4.32
C ALA A 361 1.06 -24.12 -3.21
N MET A 362 0.61 -23.88 -1.98
CA MET A 362 1.43 -23.97 -0.77
C MET A 362 1.57 -25.43 -0.33
N VAL A 363 0.48 -26.19 -0.39
CA VAL A 363 0.47 -27.63 -0.16
C VAL A 363 0.03 -28.30 -1.45
N ASN A 364 0.82 -29.26 -1.93
CA ASN A 364 0.46 -30.02 -3.13
C ASN A 364 -0.81 -30.85 -2.88
N PRO A 365 -1.58 -31.22 -3.92
CA PRO A 365 -2.79 -32.03 -3.76
C PRO A 365 -2.59 -33.38 -3.04
N ASN A 366 -1.36 -33.92 -3.03
CA ASN A 366 -0.98 -35.13 -2.28
C ASN A 366 -0.65 -34.87 -0.79
N GLY A 367 -0.83 -33.65 -0.30
CA GLY A 367 -0.57 -33.23 1.07
C GLY A 367 0.88 -32.85 1.38
N THR A 368 1.79 -32.83 0.41
CA THR A 368 3.19 -32.44 0.67
C THR A 368 3.38 -30.92 0.64
N ALA A 369 4.04 -30.37 1.65
CA ALA A 369 4.40 -28.97 1.72
C ALA A 369 5.37 -28.57 0.58
N THR A 370 5.12 -27.42 -0.06
CA THR A 370 6.05 -26.80 -1.00
C THR A 370 7.04 -25.89 -0.27
N PRO A 371 8.13 -25.43 -0.93
CA PRO A 371 9.01 -24.41 -0.36
C PRO A 371 8.28 -23.13 0.06
N LEU A 372 7.22 -22.76 -0.66
CA LEU A 372 6.38 -21.61 -0.33
C LEU A 372 5.69 -21.79 1.02
N TYR A 373 5.07 -22.95 1.28
CA TYR A 373 4.47 -23.22 2.60
C TYR A 373 5.51 -23.15 3.71
N GLN A 374 6.65 -23.83 3.54
CA GLN A 374 7.72 -23.85 4.55
C GLN A 374 8.24 -22.45 4.89
N ARG A 375 8.33 -21.57 3.90
CA ARG A 375 8.77 -20.19 4.08
C ARG A 375 7.71 -19.33 4.77
N LEU A 376 6.46 -19.38 4.31
CA LEU A 376 5.38 -18.57 4.89
C LEU A 376 5.03 -18.99 6.32
N THR A 377 5.11 -20.27 6.64
CA THR A 377 4.89 -20.77 8.02
C THR A 377 6.16 -20.73 8.87
N SER A 378 7.24 -20.09 8.40
CA SER A 378 8.43 -19.91 9.22
C SER A 378 8.17 -18.92 10.35
N GLN A 379 8.80 -19.13 11.51
CA GLN A 379 8.62 -18.25 12.66
C GLN A 379 8.94 -16.78 12.36
N GLU A 380 9.88 -16.53 11.45
CA GLU A 380 10.25 -15.16 11.08
C GLU A 380 9.13 -14.47 10.29
N VAL A 381 8.59 -15.12 9.25
CA VAL A 381 7.49 -14.56 8.45
C VAL A 381 6.23 -14.40 9.29
N VAL A 382 5.88 -15.41 10.10
CA VAL A 382 4.72 -15.34 11.00
C VAL A 382 4.88 -14.19 11.99
N ARG A 383 6.06 -13.99 12.59
CA ARG A 383 6.30 -12.85 13.49
C ARG A 383 6.17 -11.51 12.75
N ARG A 384 6.76 -11.36 11.57
CA ARG A 384 6.66 -10.12 10.76
C ARG A 384 5.22 -9.79 10.36
N SER A 385 4.39 -10.81 10.10
CA SER A 385 2.97 -10.60 9.79
C SER A 385 2.14 -10.12 10.99
N ARG A 386 2.65 -10.32 12.22
CA ARG A 386 1.97 -9.98 13.47
C ARG A 386 2.39 -8.64 14.06
N ILE A 387 3.37 -7.94 13.48
CA ILE A 387 3.71 -6.57 13.90
C ILE A 387 2.92 -5.54 13.10
N ALA A 388 2.73 -4.34 13.66
CA ALA A 388 2.14 -3.24 12.93
C ALA A 388 3.16 -2.70 11.91
N ASN A 389 2.83 -2.83 10.63
CA ASN A 389 3.61 -2.32 9.51
C ASN A 389 3.00 -1.00 8.98
N THR A 390 3.69 -0.32 8.06
CA THR A 390 3.24 0.96 7.44
C THR A 390 1.77 0.94 7.07
N GLY A 391 0.99 1.91 7.58
CA GLY A 391 -0.46 1.96 7.46
C GLY A 391 -1.20 1.77 8.78
N PHE A 392 -2.52 1.69 8.68
CA PHE A 392 -3.41 1.51 9.82
C PHE A 392 -3.37 0.08 10.40
N ALA A 393 -3.19 -0.02 11.72
CA ALA A 393 -3.37 -1.23 12.51
C ALA A 393 -4.60 -1.07 13.45
N PRO A 394 -5.62 -1.96 13.32
CA PRO A 394 -6.79 -1.92 14.17
C PRO A 394 -6.47 -2.45 15.57
N MET A 395 -7.27 -2.06 16.57
CA MET A 395 -6.95 -2.32 17.98
C MET A 395 -7.07 -3.80 18.40
N ASP A 396 -7.79 -4.59 17.63
CA ASP A 396 -7.96 -6.03 17.75
C ASP A 396 -6.94 -6.84 16.92
N SER A 397 -5.93 -6.18 16.35
CA SER A 397 -4.86 -6.89 15.65
C SER A 397 -3.84 -7.52 16.61
N ASP A 398 -3.22 -8.62 16.16
CA ASP A 398 -2.18 -9.36 16.90
C ASP A 398 -0.93 -8.55 17.26
N SER A 399 -0.76 -7.37 16.66
CA SER A 399 0.36 -6.46 17.00
C SER A 399 0.21 -5.79 18.35
N ILE A 400 -0.98 -5.91 18.95
CA ILE A 400 -1.36 -5.22 20.17
C ILE A 400 -1.52 -6.24 21.29
N THR A 401 -0.86 -5.96 22.40
CA THR A 401 -0.98 -6.71 23.65
C THR A 401 -1.34 -5.74 24.77
N ASP A 402 -2.02 -6.23 25.79
CA ASP A 402 -2.45 -5.38 26.89
C ASP A 402 -2.26 -6.03 28.25
N SER A 403 -2.22 -5.18 29.27
CA SER A 403 -2.18 -5.55 30.69
C SER A 403 -3.14 -4.68 31.48
N GLY A 404 -3.81 -5.29 32.46
CA GLY A 404 -4.91 -4.66 33.19
C GLY A 404 -6.26 -4.94 32.53
N HIS A 405 -7.29 -4.20 32.94
CA HIS A 405 -8.66 -4.37 32.44
C HIS A 405 -8.93 -3.45 31.25
N TRP A 406 -9.12 -4.04 30.07
CA TRP A 406 -9.52 -3.36 28.84
C TRP A 406 -10.88 -3.86 28.36
N GLN A 407 -11.64 -2.97 27.74
CA GLN A 407 -12.95 -3.28 27.16
C GLN A 407 -12.98 -2.86 25.69
N ASP A 408 -13.49 -3.75 24.85
CA ASP A 408 -13.62 -3.51 23.42
C ASP A 408 -15.01 -2.97 23.09
N GLN A 409 -15.06 -1.93 22.26
CA GLN A 409 -16.28 -1.34 21.72
C GLN A 409 -16.19 -1.32 20.20
N HIS A 410 -17.14 -1.95 19.52
CA HIS A 410 -17.20 -1.98 18.06
C HIS A 410 -18.11 -0.85 17.57
N LEU A 411 -17.51 0.14 16.90
CA LEU A 411 -18.23 1.32 16.40
C LEU A 411 -17.73 1.65 14.99
N GLU A 412 -18.66 1.92 14.07
CA GLU A 412 -18.34 2.30 12.68
C GLU A 412 -17.39 1.34 11.94
N GLY A 413 -17.46 0.04 12.30
CA GLY A 413 -16.61 -1.00 11.73
C GLY A 413 -15.14 -0.88 12.14
N ARG A 414 -14.88 -0.33 13.34
CA ARG A 414 -13.58 -0.31 14.03
C ARG A 414 -13.76 -0.82 15.46
N THR A 415 -12.69 -1.39 15.99
CA THR A 415 -12.59 -1.77 17.40
C THR A 415 -11.89 -0.65 18.17
N PHE A 416 -12.56 -0.14 19.19
CA PHE A 416 -12.03 0.80 20.16
C PHE A 416 -11.73 0.05 21.46
N ARG A 417 -10.57 0.27 22.06
CA ARG A 417 -10.20 -0.32 23.34
C ARG A 417 -10.12 0.75 24.41
N THR A 418 -10.86 0.55 25.49
CA THR A 418 -11.02 1.50 26.59
C THR A 418 -10.58 0.88 27.91
N THR A 419 -9.86 1.64 28.74
CA THR A 419 -9.59 1.29 30.13
C THR A 419 -9.85 2.48 31.07
N GLN A 420 -10.29 2.17 32.29
CA GLN A 420 -10.43 3.12 33.41
C GLN A 420 -9.51 2.72 34.58
N GLN A 421 -8.72 1.65 34.41
CA GLN A 421 -7.84 1.15 35.45
C GLN A 421 -6.50 1.90 35.37
N ALA A 422 -6.21 2.71 36.39
CA ALA A 422 -4.88 3.28 36.56
C ALA A 422 -3.80 2.19 36.59
N GLY A 423 -2.75 2.38 35.80
CA GLY A 423 -1.66 1.42 35.58
C GLY A 423 -1.95 0.36 34.51
N ALA A 424 -3.14 0.33 33.90
CA ALA A 424 -3.37 -0.49 32.72
C ALA A 424 -2.57 0.05 31.53
N SER A 425 -1.98 -0.86 30.77
CA SER A 425 -1.04 -0.54 29.69
C SER A 425 -1.36 -1.35 28.44
N LEU A 426 -1.19 -0.73 27.28
CA LEU A 426 -1.31 -1.35 25.96
C LEU A 426 0.03 -1.19 25.23
N SER A 427 0.56 -2.29 24.71
CA SER A 427 1.82 -2.35 23.97
C SER A 427 1.60 -2.72 22.52
N ILE A 428 2.37 -2.07 21.63
CA ILE A 428 2.33 -2.28 20.18
C ILE A 428 3.75 -2.53 19.68
N GLU A 429 3.98 -3.68 19.05
CA GLU A 429 5.21 -3.93 18.27
C GLU A 429 4.99 -3.44 16.84
N PHE A 430 5.85 -2.54 16.35
CA PHE A 430 5.71 -1.96 15.01
C PHE A 430 7.05 -1.79 14.29
N GLN A 431 6.99 -1.61 12.97
CA GLN A 431 8.14 -1.27 12.14
C GLN A 431 7.82 -0.07 11.25
N GLY A 432 8.56 1.03 11.44
CA GLY A 432 8.39 2.29 10.72
C GLY A 432 9.16 3.43 11.37
N THR A 433 9.04 4.63 10.82
CA THR A 433 9.79 5.82 11.27
C THR A 433 8.98 6.75 12.17
N GLY A 434 7.73 6.39 12.50
CA GLY A 434 6.86 7.18 13.36
C GLY A 434 5.49 6.52 13.54
N LEU A 435 4.73 6.97 14.54
CA LEU A 435 3.43 6.41 14.90
C LEU A 435 2.44 7.52 15.25
N ILE A 436 1.26 7.43 14.66
CA ILE A 436 0.10 8.27 14.96
C ILE A 436 -0.95 7.39 15.65
N ALA A 437 -1.50 7.83 16.78
CA ALA A 437 -2.59 7.12 17.45
C ALA A 437 -3.90 7.88 17.34
N PHE A 438 -4.99 7.13 17.19
CA PHE A 438 -6.36 7.64 17.28
C PHE A 438 -6.81 7.57 18.72
N VAL A 439 -6.45 8.60 19.50
CA VAL A 439 -6.78 8.68 20.93
C VAL A 439 -8.06 9.49 21.07
N ARG A 440 -9.02 8.97 21.85
CA ARG A 440 -10.20 9.74 22.23
C ARG A 440 -9.75 10.90 23.11
N SER A 441 -10.20 12.10 22.77
CA SER A 441 -9.97 13.33 23.54
C SER A 441 -11.28 13.82 24.15
N GLY A 442 -11.23 14.61 25.23
CA GLY A 442 -12.42 15.15 25.91
C GLY A 442 -12.33 15.05 27.43
N PRO A 443 -13.32 15.57 28.17
CA PRO A 443 -13.22 15.81 29.62
C PRO A 443 -13.12 14.54 30.48
N GLU A 444 -13.51 13.39 29.93
CA GLU A 444 -13.44 12.09 30.62
C GLU A 444 -12.07 11.40 30.45
N VAL A 445 -11.16 11.97 29.65
CA VAL A 445 -9.86 11.37 29.37
C VAL A 445 -8.94 11.50 30.57
N GLY A 446 -8.36 10.38 30.99
CA GLY A 446 -7.33 10.36 32.03
C GLY A 446 -5.95 10.70 31.47
N SER A 447 -5.03 11.16 32.34
CA SER A 447 -3.64 11.38 31.94
C SER A 447 -2.94 10.04 31.68
N PHE A 448 -2.02 10.01 30.73
CA PHE A 448 -1.30 8.80 30.35
C PHE A 448 0.15 9.10 29.97
N THR A 449 0.99 8.07 30.02
CA THR A 449 2.38 8.12 29.54
C THR A 449 2.54 7.29 28.28
N ILE A 450 3.55 7.65 27.49
CA ILE A 450 3.97 6.92 26.31
C ILE A 450 5.44 6.60 26.47
N GLU A 451 5.81 5.35 26.21
CA GLU A 451 7.18 4.87 26.18
C GLU A 451 7.44 4.23 24.83
N VAL A 452 8.58 4.53 24.20
CA VAL A 452 9.05 3.89 22.98
C VAL A 452 10.45 3.36 23.24
N ASP A 453 10.62 2.04 23.09
CA ASP A 453 11.90 1.34 23.31
C ASP A 453 12.57 1.60 24.67
N GLY A 454 11.79 1.81 25.72
CA GLY A 454 12.31 2.10 27.06
C GLY A 454 12.42 3.59 27.40
N GLU A 455 12.23 4.48 26.42
CA GLU A 455 12.38 5.92 26.58
C GLU A 455 11.00 6.60 26.62
N ILE A 456 10.79 7.47 27.60
CA ILE A 456 9.54 8.21 27.75
C ILE A 456 9.44 9.25 26.63
N VAL A 457 8.31 9.26 25.94
CA VAL A 457 7.99 10.27 24.92
C VAL A 457 7.30 11.46 25.59
N PRO A 458 7.94 12.64 25.65
CA PRO A 458 7.42 13.77 26.39
C PRO A 458 6.10 14.27 25.81
N GLY A 459 5.09 14.37 26.67
CA GLY A 459 3.75 14.85 26.35
C GLY A 459 3.55 16.29 26.80
N GLY A 460 3.05 17.13 25.90
CA GLY A 460 2.79 18.54 26.19
C GLY A 460 1.33 18.81 26.58
N ALA A 461 0.95 18.55 27.85
CA ALA A 461 -0.19 19.17 28.55
C ALA A 461 -0.33 18.86 30.07
N GLY A 462 0.49 17.97 30.68
CA GLY A 462 0.44 17.64 32.12
C GLY A 462 1.28 18.54 33.05
N GLU A 463 1.20 18.33 34.38
CA GLU A 463 2.03 19.05 35.38
C GLU A 463 3.53 18.67 35.31
N SER A 464 3.85 17.54 34.67
CA SER A 464 5.19 17.12 34.26
C SER A 464 5.24 16.94 32.74
N GLY A 465 6.35 17.32 32.10
CA GLY A 465 6.53 17.26 30.64
C GLY A 465 6.56 15.85 30.03
N ASP A 466 6.36 14.82 30.85
CA ASP A 466 6.36 13.41 30.50
C ASP A 466 4.92 12.84 30.39
N GLU A 467 3.90 13.64 30.73
CA GLU A 467 2.50 13.22 30.77
C GLU A 467 1.67 13.85 29.63
N TRP A 468 0.84 13.01 29.02
CA TRP A 468 -0.15 13.43 28.03
C TRP A 468 -1.52 13.56 28.70
N ASP A 469 -2.17 14.69 28.48
CA ASP A 469 -3.51 14.98 28.99
C ASP A 469 -4.33 15.73 27.93
N PHE A 470 -5.51 15.22 27.61
CA PHE A 470 -6.45 15.82 26.65
C PHE A 470 -7.81 16.16 27.26
N SER A 471 -7.90 16.15 28.60
CA SER A 471 -9.12 16.45 29.38
C SER A 471 -9.56 17.91 29.24
N PHE A 472 -8.65 18.81 28.86
CA PHE A 472 -8.94 20.24 28.68
C PHE A 472 -9.86 20.56 27.48
N LEU A 473 -10.14 19.58 26.62
CA LEU A 473 -11.02 19.74 25.46
C LEU A 473 -12.49 19.59 25.87
N SER A 474 -13.33 20.52 25.43
CA SER A 474 -14.76 20.56 25.80
C SER A 474 -15.65 19.60 24.99
N SER A 475 -15.16 19.08 23.87
CA SER A 475 -15.84 18.07 23.03
C SER A 475 -15.12 16.74 23.11
N THR A 476 -15.90 15.66 23.01
CA THR A 476 -15.35 14.32 22.84
C THR A 476 -15.16 14.05 21.36
N ASP A 477 -13.91 13.88 20.94
CA ASP A 477 -13.55 13.66 19.54
C ASP A 477 -12.38 12.66 19.46
N ASP A 478 -12.42 11.79 18.45
CA ASP A 478 -11.35 10.82 18.17
C ASP A 478 -10.35 11.46 17.19
N PHE A 479 -9.34 12.16 17.73
CA PHE A 479 -8.37 12.87 16.91
C PHE A 479 -7.10 12.03 16.68
N PRO A 480 -6.57 12.02 15.45
CA PRO A 480 -5.23 11.51 15.18
C PRO A 480 -4.20 12.41 15.90
N ARG A 481 -3.28 11.77 16.61
CA ARG A 481 -2.16 12.43 17.32
C ARG A 481 -0.87 11.74 16.93
N THR A 482 0.05 12.49 16.33
CA THR A 482 1.44 12.04 16.20
C THR A 482 2.02 11.87 17.58
N LEU A 483 2.31 10.62 17.94
CA LEU A 483 2.90 10.29 19.24
C LEU A 483 4.42 10.36 19.14
N VAL A 484 4.99 9.81 18.07
CA VAL A 484 6.44 9.78 17.83
C VAL A 484 6.72 9.92 16.34
N ASP A 485 7.80 10.62 16.01
CA ASP A 485 8.35 10.80 14.67
C ASP A 485 9.89 10.69 14.68
N ASP A 486 10.49 10.65 13.49
CA ASP A 486 11.95 10.63 13.27
C ASP A 486 12.68 9.44 13.93
N LEU A 487 12.00 8.29 14.05
CA LEU A 487 12.62 7.03 14.43
C LEU A 487 13.46 6.47 13.28
N ASP A 488 14.46 5.66 13.61
CA ASP A 488 15.13 4.84 12.61
C ASP A 488 14.16 3.81 12.03
N ASP A 489 14.37 3.39 10.78
CA ASP A 489 13.49 2.40 10.14
C ASP A 489 13.82 0.98 10.64
N SER A 490 13.46 0.71 11.89
CA SER A 490 13.66 -0.58 12.55
C SER A 490 12.41 -1.02 13.33
N ARG A 491 12.55 -2.05 14.17
CA ARG A 491 11.43 -2.54 14.99
C ARG A 491 11.45 -1.81 16.31
N HIS A 492 10.27 -1.33 16.71
CA HIS A 492 10.05 -0.57 17.92
C HIS A 492 8.93 -1.20 18.75
N THR A 493 8.98 -0.98 20.05
CA THR A 493 7.88 -1.29 20.96
C THR A 493 7.39 -0.01 21.61
N MET A 494 6.12 0.34 21.36
CA MET A 494 5.45 1.44 22.06
C MET A 494 4.58 0.87 23.18
N ALA A 495 4.57 1.52 24.34
CA ALA A 495 3.64 1.26 25.42
C ALA A 495 2.90 2.54 25.81
N ILE A 496 1.58 2.47 25.94
CA ILE A 496 0.73 3.56 26.41
C ILE A 496 0.05 3.14 27.71
N THR A 497 0.24 3.92 28.77
CA THR A 497 -0.20 3.54 30.13
C THR A 497 -1.06 4.63 30.75
N LEU A 498 -2.28 4.27 31.17
CA LEU A 498 -3.17 5.18 31.89
C LEU A 498 -2.62 5.44 33.30
N LEU A 499 -2.38 6.69 33.66
CA LEU A 499 -1.93 7.08 35.00
C LEU A 499 -3.10 7.25 35.97
N GLY A 500 -4.20 7.82 35.51
CA GLY A 500 -5.43 8.00 36.29
C GLY A 500 -6.23 9.23 35.87
N GLY A 501 -7.25 9.58 36.65
CA GLY A 501 -8.04 10.80 36.44
C GLY A 501 -9.12 10.71 35.34
N GLY A 502 -9.34 9.54 34.74
CA GLY A 502 -10.33 9.33 33.68
C GLY A 502 -10.15 8.00 32.96
N GLU A 503 -10.58 7.94 31.71
CA GLU A 503 -10.44 6.78 30.83
C GLU A 503 -9.42 7.02 29.70
N LEU A 504 -8.79 5.94 29.23
CA LEU A 504 -7.97 5.95 28.01
C LEU A 504 -8.69 5.10 26.96
N THR A 505 -9.03 5.72 25.83
CA THR A 505 -9.66 5.03 24.69
C THR A 505 -8.82 5.20 23.42
N LEU A 506 -8.50 4.09 22.76
CA LEU A 506 -7.78 4.04 21.50
C LEU A 506 -8.64 3.42 20.41
N GLY A 507 -8.67 4.01 19.22
CA GLY A 507 -9.42 3.50 18.06
C GLY A 507 -8.57 2.89 16.95
N GLY A 508 -7.24 2.91 17.08
CA GLY A 508 -6.30 2.48 16.04
C GLY A 508 -4.97 3.20 16.12
N VAL A 509 -3.97 2.66 15.42
CA VAL A 509 -2.70 3.35 15.18
C VAL A 509 -2.35 3.33 13.70
N GLU A 510 -1.73 4.39 13.22
CA GLU A 510 -1.20 4.53 11.87
C GLU A 510 0.32 4.56 11.97
N ILE A 511 0.97 3.56 11.39
CA ILE A 511 2.43 3.49 11.33
C ILE A 511 2.89 4.25 10.09
N THR A 512 3.75 5.23 10.30
CA THR A 512 4.31 6.04 9.22
C THR A 512 5.71 5.56 8.85
N ARG A 513 6.05 5.63 7.57
CA ARG A 513 7.39 5.27 7.08
C ARG A 513 7.85 6.22 5.99
N GLN A 514 8.98 6.88 6.22
CA GLN A 514 9.58 7.75 5.21
C GLN A 514 10.07 6.93 4.01
N ALA A 515 9.88 7.46 2.81
CA ALA A 515 10.41 6.83 1.60
C ALA A 515 11.95 6.76 1.67
N PRO A 516 12.56 5.62 1.29
CA PRO A 516 14.01 5.48 1.27
C PRO A 516 14.62 6.41 0.20
N PHE A 517 15.91 6.71 0.23
CA PHE A 517 16.61 7.44 -0.85
C PHE A 517 15.99 8.79 -1.31
N VAL A 518 15.27 9.50 -0.47
CA VAL A 518 14.78 10.86 -0.79
C VAL A 518 15.94 11.87 -0.91
N TRP A 519 16.96 11.76 -0.05
CA TRP A 519 18.07 12.72 -0.01
C TRP A 519 19.00 12.70 -1.25
N PRO A 520 19.40 11.56 -1.85
CA PRO A 520 20.22 11.57 -3.06
C PRO A 520 19.47 12.18 -4.24
N ILE A 521 18.18 11.91 -4.37
CA ILE A 521 17.32 12.50 -5.42
C ILE A 521 17.20 14.00 -5.22
N SER A 522 17.03 14.45 -3.98
CA SER A 522 17.04 15.87 -3.63
C SER A 522 18.37 16.53 -4.01
N LEU A 523 19.51 15.89 -3.74
CA LEU A 523 20.83 16.40 -4.14
C LEU A 523 20.99 16.49 -5.65
N MET A 524 20.54 15.48 -6.41
CA MET A 524 20.57 15.53 -7.88
C MET A 524 19.71 16.68 -8.41
N THR A 525 18.52 16.87 -7.83
CA THR A 525 17.59 17.94 -8.20
C THR A 525 18.17 19.32 -7.90
N VAL A 526 18.72 19.53 -6.70
CA VAL A 526 19.39 20.78 -6.32
C VAL A 526 20.62 21.03 -7.20
N GLY A 527 21.42 20.01 -7.47
CA GLY A 527 22.56 20.09 -8.40
C GLY A 527 22.12 20.52 -9.80
N SER A 528 21.01 19.98 -10.31
CA SER A 528 20.41 20.37 -11.59
C SER A 528 20.03 21.84 -11.58
N ILE A 529 19.32 22.32 -10.55
CA ILE A 529 18.91 23.72 -10.41
C ILE A 529 20.12 24.65 -10.40
N ILE A 530 21.19 24.30 -9.67
CA ILE A 530 22.42 25.08 -9.62
C ILE A 530 23.08 25.17 -11.01
N LEU A 531 23.19 24.05 -11.73
CA LEU A 531 23.76 24.01 -13.08
C LEU A 531 22.94 24.85 -14.07
N LEU A 532 21.61 24.74 -14.03
CA LEU A 532 20.69 25.52 -14.86
C LEU A 532 20.79 27.02 -14.55
N PHE A 533 20.90 27.40 -13.29
CA PHE A 533 21.12 28.80 -12.89
C PHE A 533 22.42 29.36 -13.49
N PHE A 534 23.54 28.64 -13.37
CA PHE A 534 24.82 29.10 -13.94
C PHE A 534 24.81 29.09 -15.48
N ALA A 535 24.11 28.14 -16.10
CA ALA A 535 23.90 28.11 -17.54
C ALA A 535 23.16 29.37 -18.04
N LEU A 536 22.00 29.65 -17.44
CA LEU A 536 21.18 30.83 -17.75
C LEU A 536 21.95 32.11 -17.49
N ARG A 537 22.68 32.20 -16.37
CA ARG A 537 23.55 33.34 -16.07
C ARG A 537 24.63 33.53 -17.14
N SER A 538 25.30 32.45 -17.58
CA SER A 538 26.35 32.52 -18.60
C SER A 538 25.80 32.98 -19.95
N ILE A 539 24.65 32.44 -20.35
CA ILE A 539 23.95 32.82 -21.58
C ILE A 539 23.45 34.28 -21.50
N ALA A 540 22.85 34.69 -20.39
CA ALA A 540 22.40 36.06 -20.17
C ALA A 540 23.57 37.07 -20.20
N PHE A 541 24.72 36.72 -19.60
CA PHE A 541 25.92 37.54 -19.66
C PHE A 541 26.44 37.68 -21.09
N LEU A 542 26.43 36.60 -21.88
CA LEU A 542 26.78 36.63 -23.29
C LEU A 542 25.86 37.56 -24.09
N PHE A 543 24.55 37.47 -23.89
CA PHE A 543 23.58 38.36 -24.54
C PHE A 543 23.74 39.81 -24.11
N ALA A 544 23.86 40.07 -22.80
CA ALA A 544 24.00 41.42 -22.26
C ALA A 544 25.32 42.10 -22.71
N THR A 545 26.40 41.33 -22.85
CA THR A 545 27.65 41.86 -23.41
C THR A 545 27.55 42.12 -24.91
N ARG A 546 26.86 41.28 -25.69
CA ARG A 546 26.62 41.53 -27.13
C ARG A 546 25.66 42.69 -27.41
N ALA A 547 24.65 42.87 -26.57
CA ALA A 547 23.69 43.97 -26.65
C ALA A 547 24.27 45.31 -26.13
N GLY A 548 25.50 45.32 -25.61
CA GLY A 548 26.15 46.52 -25.08
C GLY A 548 25.67 46.97 -23.70
N HIS A 549 24.85 46.17 -23.01
CA HIS A 549 24.35 46.46 -21.67
C HIS A 549 25.42 46.24 -20.57
N LEU A 550 26.44 45.42 -20.82
CA LEU A 550 27.56 45.18 -19.90
C LEU A 550 28.90 45.45 -20.60
N ARG A 551 29.75 46.28 -19.97
CA ARG A 551 31.14 46.50 -20.43
C ARG A 551 32.04 45.33 -20.03
N ARG A 552 32.91 44.88 -20.94
CA ARG A 552 33.89 43.82 -20.64
C ARG A 552 35.04 44.42 -19.84
N ARG A 553 35.45 43.73 -18.76
CA ARG A 553 36.58 44.13 -17.90
C ARG A 553 37.96 44.13 -18.60
N THR A 554 38.00 43.76 -19.88
CA THR A 554 39.19 43.79 -20.75
C THR A 554 39.24 44.99 -21.68
N ASP A 555 38.24 45.88 -21.66
CA ASP A 555 38.47 47.21 -22.21
C ASP A 555 39.58 47.83 -21.37
N PRO A 556 40.72 48.21 -21.96
CA PRO A 556 41.72 48.94 -21.21
C PRO A 556 41.04 50.19 -20.69
N ASP A 557 40.97 50.32 -19.37
CA ASP A 557 40.79 51.62 -18.76
C ASP A 557 41.86 52.50 -19.41
N PRO A 558 41.54 53.66 -20.00
CA PRO A 558 42.57 54.61 -20.41
C PRO A 558 43.18 55.16 -19.11
N ASP A 559 44.07 54.36 -18.50
CA ASP A 559 44.80 54.71 -17.30
C ASP A 559 45.52 56.02 -17.62
N PRO A 560 45.29 57.11 -16.87
CA PRO A 560 45.92 58.39 -17.16
C PRO A 560 47.44 58.19 -17.12
N GLN A 561 48.13 58.56 -18.20
CA GLN A 561 49.60 58.46 -18.27
C GLN A 561 50.21 59.10 -17.02
N LEU A 562 50.78 58.28 -16.14
CA LEU A 562 51.50 58.76 -14.97
C LEU A 562 52.68 59.63 -15.43
N PRO A 563 52.90 60.83 -14.84
CA PRO A 563 53.96 61.73 -15.25
C PRO A 563 55.33 61.10 -15.00
N ARG A 564 56.20 61.12 -16.03
CA ARG A 564 57.59 60.70 -15.90
C ARG A 564 58.35 61.67 -14.98
N LEU A 565 58.67 61.24 -13.76
CA LEU A 565 59.60 61.98 -12.89
C LEU A 565 61.04 61.75 -13.38
N ALA A 566 61.72 62.84 -13.75
CA ALA A 566 63.15 62.81 -14.08
C ALA A 566 63.99 62.71 -12.79
N ASN A 567 64.99 61.83 -12.80
CA ASN A 567 66.17 61.83 -11.93
C ASN A 567 65.99 61.51 -10.43
N TRP A 568 65.51 60.31 -10.10
CA TRP A 568 65.71 59.74 -8.75
C TRP A 568 66.60 58.49 -8.80
N ARG A 569 67.91 58.67 -8.61
CA ARG A 569 68.85 57.60 -8.23
C ARG A 569 69.39 57.91 -6.83
N PRO A 570 69.23 57.02 -5.83
CA PRO A 570 69.92 57.18 -4.55
C PRO A 570 71.39 56.74 -4.65
N GLU A 571 72.29 57.46 -3.98
CA GLU A 571 73.72 57.19 -3.90
C GLU A 571 74.03 55.84 -3.19
N ARG A 572 75.05 55.13 -3.69
CA ARG A 572 75.60 53.92 -3.07
C ARG A 572 76.28 54.28 -1.75
N ARG A 573 75.83 53.70 -0.62
CA ARG A 573 76.63 53.69 0.60
C ARG A 573 77.75 52.64 0.51
N ILE A 574 78.98 53.11 0.70
CA ILE A 574 80.16 52.32 1.00
C ILE A 574 80.38 52.44 2.52
N SER A 575 80.36 51.31 3.22
CA SER A 575 81.12 51.05 4.45
C SER A 575 81.11 49.57 4.73
#